data_AF-A0ABD0N4C8-F1
#
_entry.id   AF-A0ABD0N4C8-F1
#
_cell.length_a   1.000
_cell.length_b   1.000
_cell.length_c   1.000
_cell.angle_alpha   90.00
_cell.angle_beta   90.00
_cell.angle_gamma   90.00
#
_symmetry.space_group_name_H-M   'P 1'
#
loop_
_entity.id
_entity.type
_entity.pdbx_description
1 polymer ?
#
loop_
_entity_poly.entity_id
_entity_poly.type
_entity_poly.pdbx_seq_one_letter_code
_entity_poly.pdbx_strand_id
1 'polypeptide(L)' 'SLALSKQLIRGVEKEKLHAVNDAEVERLVERWLSDECMQAIMSFFQAKSKL' A
#
# COMPACT_ATOMS: atom_id res chain seq x y z
N SER A 1 -21.74 25.27 -12.97
CA SER A 1 -20.32 25.23 -12.54
C SER A 1 -20.02 24.11 -11.53
N LEU A 2 -20.94 23.71 -10.64
CA LEU A 2 -20.69 22.71 -9.58
C LEU A 2 -20.22 21.31 -10.07
N ALA A 3 -20.72 20.83 -11.22
CA ALA A 3 -20.32 19.54 -11.78
C ALA A 3 -18.83 19.52 -12.18
N LEU A 4 -18.34 20.61 -12.78
CA LEU A 4 -16.95 20.75 -13.20
C LEU A 4 -16.01 20.82 -11.99
N SER A 5 -16.40 21.58 -10.94
CA SER A 5 -15.64 21.63 -9.68
C SER A 5 -15.52 20.26 -9.01
N LYS A 6 -16.60 19.45 -9.02
CA LYS A 6 -16.57 18.07 -8.48
C LYS A 6 -15.67 17.15 -9.31
N GLN A 7 -15.65 17.29 -10.63
CA GLN A 7 -14.77 16.51 -11.50
C GLN A 7 -13.29 16.88 -11.27
N LEU A 8 -12.97 18.16 -11.17
CA LEU A 8 -11.62 18.63 -10.89
C LEU A 8 -11.09 18.11 -9.55
N ILE A 9 -11.88 18.27 -8.48
CA ILE A 9 -11.48 17.79 -7.14
C ILE A 9 -11.27 16.27 -7.15
N ARG A 10 -12.21 15.50 -7.74
CA ARG A 10 -12.09 14.04 -7.81
C ARG A 10 -10.91 13.58 -8.68
N GLY A 11 -10.59 14.32 -9.74
CA GLY A 11 -9.43 14.05 -10.59
C GLY A 11 -8.13 14.19 -9.81
N VAL A 12 -7.97 15.32 -9.12
CA VAL A 12 -6.77 15.60 -8.31
C VAL A 12 -6.60 14.59 -7.18
N GLU A 13 -7.67 14.27 -6.45
CA GLU A 13 -7.60 13.26 -5.38
C GLU A 13 -7.29 11.86 -5.91
N LYS A 14 -7.79 11.51 -7.10
CA LYS A 14 -7.49 10.22 -7.74
C LYS A 14 -6.02 10.14 -8.16
N GLU A 15 -5.47 11.18 -8.77
CA GLU A 15 -4.06 11.24 -9.15
C GLU A 15 -3.16 11.14 -7.92
N LYS A 16 -3.48 11.90 -6.87
CA LYS A 16 -2.76 11.83 -5.60
C LYS A 16 -2.82 10.42 -4.97
N LEU A 17 -3.98 9.77 -5.01
CA LEU A 17 -4.14 8.41 -4.50
C LEU A 17 -3.24 7.42 -5.25
N HIS A 18 -3.20 7.49 -6.58
CA HIS A 18 -2.35 6.62 -7.38
C HIS A 18 -0.86 6.89 -7.11
N ALA A 19 -0.44 8.16 -7.04
CA ALA A 19 0.95 8.51 -6.74
C ALA A 19 1.41 8.00 -5.36
N VAL A 20 0.55 8.07 -4.34
CA VAL A 20 0.85 7.52 -3.01
C VAL A 20 0.94 6.00 -3.06
N ASN A 21 -0.02 5.34 -3.72
CA ASN A 21 -0.02 3.87 -3.87
C ASN A 21 1.25 3.38 -4.56
N ASP A 22 1.69 4.03 -5.63
CA ASP A 22 2.91 3.65 -6.35
C ASP A 22 4.15 3.77 -5.45
N ALA A 23 4.26 4.84 -4.66
CA ALA A 23 5.36 5.03 -3.70
C ALA A 23 5.31 4.00 -2.55
N GLU A 24 4.13 3.63 -2.07
CA GLU A 24 3.95 2.58 -1.07
C GLU A 24 4.37 1.21 -1.61
N VAL A 25 3.99 0.88 -2.85
CA VAL A 25 4.37 -0.38 -3.51
C VAL A 25 5.88 -0.45 -3.72
N GLU A 26 6.52 0.63 -4.18
CA GLU A 26 7.98 0.69 -4.33
C GLU A 26 8.68 0.38 -3.01
N ARG A 27 8.23 1.02 -1.91
CA ARG A 27 8.80 0.78 -0.59
C ARG A 27 8.54 -0.64 -0.07
N LEU A 28 7.37 -1.21 -0.38
CA LEU A 28 7.07 -2.60 -0.03
C LEU A 28 8.00 -3.56 -0.78
N VAL A 29 8.28 -3.34 -2.06
CA VAL A 29 9.21 -4.16 -2.84
C VAL A 29 10.62 -4.13 -2.27
N GLU A 30 11.11 -2.95 -1.86
CA GLU A 30 12.42 -2.83 -1.19
C GLU A 30 12.49 -3.64 0.12
N ARG A 31 11.41 -3.66 0.90
CA ARG A 31 11.36 -4.29 2.23
C ARG A 31 10.98 -5.77 2.20
N TRP A 32 10.28 -6.22 1.16
CA TRP A 32 9.75 -7.59 1.08
C TRP A 32 10.85 -8.66 1.08
N LEU A 33 12.05 -8.33 0.57
CA LEU A 33 13.22 -9.22 0.58
C LEU A 33 14.07 -9.12 1.85
N SER A 34 13.69 -8.28 2.81
CA SER A 34 14.44 -8.17 4.06
C SER A 34 14.20 -9.38 4.96
N ASP A 35 15.27 -9.82 5.63
CA ASP A 35 15.21 -10.94 6.58
C ASP A 35 14.20 -10.68 7.72
N GLU A 36 14.09 -9.42 8.17
CA GLU A 36 13.11 -9.01 9.18
C GLU A 36 11.67 -9.22 8.72
N CYS A 37 11.35 -8.87 7.47
CA CYS A 37 10.02 -9.07 6.89
C CYS A 37 9.70 -10.56 6.77
N MET A 38 10.66 -11.35 6.27
CA MET A 38 10.47 -12.78 6.10
C MET A 38 10.30 -13.51 7.45
N GLN A 39 11.08 -13.14 8.47
CA GLN A 39 10.94 -13.68 9.82
C GLN A 39 9.58 -13.34 10.46
N ALA A 40 9.09 -12.11 10.27
CA ALA A 40 7.77 -11.71 10.78
C ALA A 40 6.65 -12.52 10.11
N ILE A 41 6.72 -12.72 8.78
CA ILE A 41 5.78 -13.55 8.03
C ILE A 41 5.83 -15.00 8.53
N MET A 42 7.02 -15.61 8.61
CA MET A 42 7.16 -16.99 9.11
C MET A 42 6.61 -17.13 10.53
N SER A 43 6.92 -16.19 11.42
CA SER A 43 6.43 -16.20 12.82
C SER A 43 4.91 -16.12 12.88
N PHE A 44 4.28 -15.27 12.05
CA PHE A 44 2.82 -15.16 11.97
C PHE A 44 2.15 -16.46 11.54
N PHE A 45 2.69 -17.12 10.50
CA PHE A 45 2.14 -18.40 10.02
C PHE A 45 2.41 -19.57 10.98
N GLN A 46 3.58 -19.62 11.62
CA GLN A 46 3.91 -20.63 12.63
C GLN A 46 3.06 -20.50 13.90
N ALA A 47 2.70 -19.28 14.30
CA ALA A 47 1.80 -19.04 15.43
C ALA A 47 0.40 -19.63 15.18
N LYS A 48 -0.08 -19.63 13.93
CA LYS A 48 -1.36 -20.25 13.54
C LYS A 48 -1.33 -21.77 13.46
N SER A 49 -0.16 -22.38 13.24
CA SER A 49 0.01 -23.84 13.20
C SER A 49 -0.03 -24.50 14.59
N LYS A 50 0.03 -23.72 15.67
CA LYS A 50 0.03 -24.21 17.06
C LYS A 50 -1.34 -24.18 17.74
N LEU A 51 -2.41 -23.91 16.98
CA LEU A 51 -3.81 -24.06 17.39
C LEU A 51 -4.38 -25.36 16.79
#